data_AF-A0A9E0Y2C5-F1
#
_entry.id   AF-A0A9E0Y2C5-F1
#
_cell.length_a   1.000
_cell.length_b   1.000
_cell.length_c   1.000
_cell.angle_alpha   90.00
_cell.angle_beta   90.00
_cell.angle_gamma   90.00
#
_symmetry.space_group_name_H-M   'P 1'
#
loop_
_entity.id
_entity.type
_entity.pdbx_description
1 polymer ?
#
loop_
_entity_poly.entity_id
_entity_poly.type
_entity_poly.pdbx_seq_one_letter_code
_entity_poly.pdbx_strand_id
1 'polypeptide(L)'
;MKKQHYDSRGYEKKTYRSSETVCKDCPLMQQCNGGTTRFKKLDDCIHKPFYDRMHRKLSENKAYHRRLVKRRSATVEPVLGTLINHMSLRRVNTRGMSGANKHTLMAALCYNLKKHLKFIPRKVQTASQVLTKPAGESRSNAIDLILQVTGAAMRPYTFHFLLER
;
A
#
# COMPACT_ATOMS: atom_id res chain seq x y z
N MET A 1 -7.95 31.22 -24.99
CA MET A 1 -7.12 30.64 -26.06
C MET A 1 -7.00 29.14 -25.87
N LYS A 2 -7.33 28.35 -26.89
CA LYS A 2 -7.14 26.89 -26.92
C LYS A 2 -5.97 26.58 -27.85
N LYS A 3 -5.00 25.79 -27.41
CA LYS A 3 -3.86 25.34 -28.24
C LYS A 3 -3.73 23.82 -28.15
N GLN A 4 -3.80 23.15 -29.29
CA GLN A 4 -3.44 21.74 -29.42
C GLN A 4 -1.96 21.65 -29.82
N HIS A 5 -1.21 20.82 -29.12
CA HIS A 5 0.20 20.55 -29.44
C HIS A 5 0.56 19.12 -29.05
N TYR A 6 1.60 18.58 -29.67
CA TYR A 6 2.15 17.28 -29.33
C TYR A 6 3.35 17.44 -28.39
N ASP A 7 3.45 16.56 -27.40
CA ASP A 7 4.63 16.46 -26.55
C ASP A 7 5.80 15.82 -27.31
N SER A 8 7.01 16.00 -26.78
CA SER A 8 8.24 15.28 -27.18
C SER A 8 8.08 13.75 -27.28
N ARG A 9 7.11 13.19 -26.54
CA ARG A 9 6.77 11.76 -26.49
C ARG A 9 5.62 11.37 -27.43
N GLY A 10 5.14 12.29 -28.26
CA GLY A 10 4.09 12.07 -29.26
C GLY A 10 2.64 12.16 -28.74
N TYR A 11 2.42 12.50 -27.47
CA TYR A 11 1.06 12.60 -26.91
C TYR A 11 0.39 13.93 -27.27
N GLU A 12 -0.87 13.89 -27.71
CA GLU A 12 -1.68 15.08 -27.91
C GLU A 12 -2.04 15.74 -26.57
N LYS A 13 -1.77 17.05 -26.47
CA LYS A 13 -2.13 17.88 -25.32
C LYS A 13 -2.96 19.08 -25.76
N LYS A 14 -4.05 19.32 -25.03
CA LYS A 14 -4.94 20.48 -25.18
C LYS A 14 -4.66 21.44 -24.03
N THR A 15 -4.09 22.59 -24.35
CA THR A 15 -3.88 23.68 -23.39
C THR A 15 -5.00 24.69 -23.53
N TYR A 16 -5.68 24.94 -22.42
CA TYR A 16 -6.67 25.99 -22.28
C TYR A 16 -6.07 27.11 -21.43
N ARG A 17 -6.10 28.34 -21.94
CA ARG A 17 -5.59 29.52 -21.24
C ARG A 17 -6.63 30.64 -21.27
N SER A 18 -6.90 31.24 -20.12
CA SER A 18 -7.68 32.47 -19.99
C SER A 18 -6.86 33.68 -20.44
N SER A 19 -7.51 34.71 -20.98
CA SER A 19 -6.85 35.98 -21.29
C SER A 19 -6.45 36.68 -20.00
N GLU A 20 -5.32 37.38 -20.02
CA GLU A 20 -4.81 38.10 -18.86
C GLU A 20 -5.75 39.25 -18.49
N THR A 21 -6.29 39.96 -19.48
CA THR A 21 -7.25 41.06 -19.28
C THR A 21 -8.49 40.62 -18.51
N VAL A 22 -9.05 39.44 -18.81
CA VAL A 22 -10.24 38.91 -18.13
C VAL A 22 -9.91 38.42 -16.72
N CYS A 23 -8.69 37.95 -16.47
CA CYS A 23 -8.27 37.48 -15.15
C CYS A 23 -7.82 38.60 -14.20
N LYS A 24 -7.41 39.78 -14.70
CA LYS A 24 -6.92 40.90 -13.88
C LYS A 24 -7.97 41.43 -12.90
N ASP A 25 -9.20 41.63 -13.37
CA ASP A 25 -10.28 42.24 -12.58
C ASP A 25 -11.16 41.18 -11.87
N CYS A 26 -10.68 39.94 -11.80
CA CYS A 26 -11.46 38.83 -11.25
C CYS A 26 -11.30 38.75 -9.71
N PRO A 27 -12.40 38.83 -8.92
CA PRO A 27 -12.32 38.75 -7.46
C PRO A 27 -11.85 37.39 -6.94
N LEU A 28 -11.95 36.34 -7.76
CA LEU A 28 -11.52 34.97 -7.42
C LEU A 28 -10.07 34.68 -7.86
N MET A 29 -9.30 35.68 -8.30
CA MET A 29 -7.96 35.48 -8.85
C MET A 29 -7.01 34.76 -7.87
N GLN A 30 -7.08 35.09 -6.58
CA GLN A 30 -6.25 34.45 -5.55
C GLN A 30 -6.55 32.95 -5.40
N GLN A 31 -7.83 32.59 -5.34
CA GLN A 31 -8.26 31.19 -5.22
C GLN A 31 -8.01 30.40 -6.51
N CYS A 32 -8.17 31.03 -7.68
CA CYS A 32 -8.07 30.35 -8.98
C CYS A 32 -6.62 30.14 -9.42
N ASN A 33 -5.76 31.15 -9.28
CA ASN A 33 -4.40 31.16 -9.82
C ASN A 33 -3.30 31.01 -8.74
N GLY A 34 -3.68 30.95 -7.46
CA GLY A 34 -2.74 30.82 -6.34
C GLY A 34 -1.78 32.00 -6.19
N GLY A 35 -2.13 33.17 -6.76
CA GLY A 35 -1.36 34.42 -6.66
C GLY A 35 -0.08 34.51 -7.51
N THR A 36 0.47 33.39 -8.00
CA THR A 36 1.74 33.40 -8.77
C THR A 36 1.57 33.72 -10.25
N THR A 37 0.39 33.44 -10.82
CA THR A 37 0.14 33.59 -12.26
C THR A 37 -1.00 34.57 -12.55
N ARG A 38 -0.81 35.40 -13.58
CA ARG A 38 -1.79 36.43 -13.99
C ARG A 38 -2.97 35.86 -14.80
N PHE A 39 -2.93 34.57 -15.14
CA PHE A 39 -3.95 33.90 -15.93
C PHE A 39 -4.05 32.42 -15.54
N LYS A 40 -5.24 31.83 -15.68
CA LYS A 40 -5.42 30.39 -15.48
C LYS A 40 -4.96 29.62 -16.71
N LYS A 41 -4.15 28.59 -16.49
CA LYS A 41 -3.78 27.58 -17.48
C LYS A 41 -4.31 26.21 -17.02
N LEU A 42 -4.99 25.50 -17.91
CA LEU A 42 -5.43 24.12 -17.72
C LEU A 42 -4.90 23.28 -18.88
N ASP A 43 -4.12 22.26 -18.56
CA ASP A 43 -3.62 21.31 -19.54
C ASP A 43 -4.44 20.01 -19.43
N ASP A 44 -4.87 19.51 -20.58
CA ASP A 44 -5.62 18.26 -20.69
C ASP A 44 -4.97 17.31 -21.68
N CYS A 45 -4.92 16.03 -21.31
CA CYS A 45 -4.32 14.97 -22.12
C CYS A 45 -5.31 13.81 -22.24
N ILE A 46 -5.11 12.96 -23.25
CA ILE A 46 -5.93 11.77 -23.49
C ILE A 46 -6.03 10.89 -22.23
N HIS A 47 -5.00 10.89 -21.38
CA HIS A 47 -4.94 10.06 -20.18
C HIS A 47 -5.46 10.73 -18.89
N LYS A 48 -5.89 12.00 -18.94
CA LYS A 48 -6.51 12.71 -17.80
C LYS A 48 -7.59 11.89 -17.10
N PRO A 49 -8.57 11.25 -17.80
CA PRO A 49 -9.61 10.48 -17.12
C PRO A 49 -9.06 9.29 -16.30
N PHE A 50 -7.93 8.72 -16.70
CA PHE A 50 -7.29 7.64 -15.92
C PHE A 50 -6.61 8.18 -14.66
N TYR A 51 -5.96 9.34 -14.76
CA TYR A 51 -5.38 10.02 -13.61
C TYR A 51 -6.47 10.46 -12.62
N ASP A 52 -7.57 11.04 -13.10
CA ASP A 52 -8.68 11.47 -12.24
C ASP A 52 -9.34 10.26 -11.55
N ARG A 53 -9.53 9.15 -12.26
CA ARG A 53 -10.02 7.89 -11.67
C ARG A 53 -9.08 7.37 -10.58
N MET A 54 -7.78 7.42 -10.81
CA MET A 54 -6.78 7.03 -9.82
C MET A 54 -6.83 8.00 -8.62
N HIS A 55 -6.85 9.30 -8.86
CA HIS A 55 -6.85 10.33 -7.82
C HIS A 55 -8.09 10.23 -6.93
N ARG A 56 -9.25 10.02 -7.56
CA ARG A 56 -10.50 9.72 -6.87
C ARG A 56 -10.37 8.50 -5.96
N LYS A 57 -9.89 7.37 -6.50
CA LYS A 57 -9.65 6.16 -5.69
C LYS A 57 -8.80 6.48 -4.48
N LEU A 58 -7.66 7.17 -4.64
CA LEU A 58 -6.76 7.53 -3.53
C LEU A 58 -7.38 8.50 -2.50
N SER A 59 -8.30 9.37 -2.95
CA SER A 59 -8.83 10.46 -2.14
C SER A 59 -10.07 10.05 -1.33
N GLU A 60 -10.95 9.23 -1.91
CA GLU A 60 -12.21 8.78 -1.31
C GLU A 60 -12.00 8.11 0.06
N ASN A 61 -10.98 7.26 0.19
CA ASN A 61 -10.75 6.47 1.40
C ASN A 61 -9.31 6.60 1.93
N LYS A 62 -8.92 7.81 2.33
CA LYS A 62 -7.54 8.13 2.78
C LYS A 62 -7.01 7.18 3.86
N ALA A 63 -7.85 6.75 4.81
CA ALA A 63 -7.45 5.82 5.88
C ALA A 63 -7.16 4.40 5.35
N TYR A 64 -7.93 3.92 4.37
CA TYR A 64 -7.68 2.64 3.71
C TYR A 64 -6.38 2.69 2.90
N HIS A 65 -6.13 3.77 2.16
CA HIS A 65 -4.89 3.95 1.40
C HIS A 65 -3.66 4.00 2.30
N ARG A 66 -3.72 4.74 3.41
CA ARG A 66 -2.62 4.75 4.40
C ARG A 66 -2.30 3.34 4.91
N ARG A 67 -3.32 2.53 5.20
CA ARG A 67 -3.13 1.13 5.62
C ARG A 67 -2.47 0.30 4.52
N LEU A 68 -2.92 0.43 3.27
CA LEU A 68 -2.31 -0.28 2.14
C LEU A 68 -0.85 0.11 1.90
N VAL A 69 -0.53 1.40 1.94
CA VAL A 69 0.84 1.89 1.76
C VAL A 69 1.76 1.34 2.87
N LYS A 70 1.32 1.40 4.13
CA LYS A 70 2.08 0.83 5.26
C LYS A 70 2.31 -0.67 5.11
N ARG A 71 1.30 -1.42 4.65
CA ARG A 71 1.44 -2.86 4.38
C ARG A 71 2.38 -3.13 3.20
N ARG A 72 2.40 -2.27 2.17
CA ARG A 72 3.27 -2.45 1.01
C ARG A 72 4.73 -2.15 1.34
N SER A 73 4.99 -1.08 2.09
CA SER A 73 6.33 -0.71 2.56
C SER A 73 6.94 -1.77 3.48
N ALA A 74 6.11 -2.47 4.22
CA ALA A 74 6.48 -3.60 5.06
C ALA A 74 6.86 -4.88 4.30
N THR A 75 6.06 -5.22 3.30
CA THR A 75 6.03 -6.58 2.77
C THR A 75 6.73 -6.68 1.43
N VAL A 76 6.38 -5.83 0.48
CA VAL A 76 6.78 -5.97 -0.92
C VAL A 76 8.02 -5.13 -1.21
N GLU A 77 8.08 -3.89 -0.71
CA GLU A 77 9.20 -2.97 -1.01
C GLU A 77 10.57 -3.48 -0.55
N PRO A 78 10.74 -4.07 0.65
CA PRO A 78 12.04 -4.57 1.09
C PRO A 78 12.53 -5.75 0.24
N VAL A 79 11.59 -6.60 -0.19
CA VAL A 79 11.86 -7.74 -1.07
C VAL A 79 12.32 -7.25 -2.44
N LEU A 80 11.58 -6.30 -3.03
CA LEU A 80 11.95 -5.70 -4.33
C LEU A 80 13.30 -4.99 -4.26
N GLY A 81 13.55 -4.22 -3.20
CA GLY A 81 14.85 -3.57 -2.98
C GLY A 81 16.01 -4.58 -2.91
N THR A 82 15.80 -5.68 -2.19
CA THR A 82 16.81 -6.76 -2.10
C THR A 82 17.06 -7.41 -3.46
N LEU A 83 15.99 -7.70 -4.22
CA LEU A 83 16.11 -8.32 -5.53
C LEU A 83 16.86 -7.42 -6.53
N ILE A 84 16.52 -6.13 -6.56
CA ILE A 84 17.12 -5.17 -7.50
C ILE A 84 18.59 -4.90 -7.15
N ASN A 85 18.91 -4.68 -5.87
CA ASN A 85 20.23 -4.23 -5.45
C ASN A 85 21.22 -5.38 -5.22
N HIS A 86 20.77 -6.51 -4.66
CA HIS A 86 21.66 -7.61 -4.24
C HIS A 86 21.51 -8.89 -5.06
N MET A 87 20.41 -9.09 -5.78
CA MET A 87 20.20 -10.27 -6.64
C MET A 87 20.18 -9.94 -8.13
N SER A 88 20.81 -8.83 -8.52
CA SER A 88 21.00 -8.43 -9.92
C SER A 88 19.71 -8.34 -10.76
N LEU A 89 18.55 -8.10 -10.13
CA LEU A 89 17.28 -7.91 -10.85
C LEU A 89 17.16 -6.51 -11.50
N ARG A 90 18.20 -5.67 -11.43
CA ARG A 90 18.25 -4.35 -12.07
C ARG A 90 18.18 -4.44 -13.60
N ARG A 91 18.71 -5.51 -14.19
CA ARG A 91 18.65 -5.77 -15.64
C ARG A 91 18.23 -7.21 -15.88
N VAL A 92 17.34 -7.39 -16.85
CA VAL A 92 16.90 -8.71 -17.30
C VAL A 92 17.55 -8.95 -18.67
N ASN A 93 18.39 -9.97 -18.75
CA ASN A 93 19.18 -10.25 -19.95
C ASN A 93 18.40 -11.01 -21.05
N THR A 94 17.18 -11.45 -20.75
CA THR A 94 16.33 -12.17 -21.71
C THR A 94 15.61 -11.20 -22.64
N ARG A 95 15.54 -11.56 -23.92
CA ARG A 95 14.78 -10.81 -24.93
C ARG A 95 13.30 -11.22 -24.90
N GLY A 96 12.42 -10.24 -25.01
CA GLY A 96 10.97 -10.45 -25.09
C GLY A 96 10.26 -10.59 -23.74
N MET A 97 8.97 -10.28 -23.73
CA MET A 97 8.17 -10.20 -22.50
C MET A 97 8.00 -11.56 -21.79
N SER A 98 7.92 -12.64 -22.57
CA SER A 98 7.84 -14.02 -22.03
C SER A 98 9.11 -14.39 -21.26
N GLY A 99 10.29 -14.07 -21.80
CA GLY A 99 11.57 -14.30 -21.13
C GLY A 99 11.72 -13.48 -19.86
N ALA A 100 11.27 -12.22 -19.87
CA ALA A 100 11.31 -11.36 -18.70
C ALA A 100 10.39 -11.83 -17.56
N ASN A 101 9.23 -12.37 -17.91
CA ASN A 101 8.29 -12.93 -16.94
C ASN A 101 8.90 -14.16 -16.24
N LYS A 102 9.47 -15.10 -17.00
CA LYS A 102 10.12 -16.29 -16.44
C LYS A 102 11.26 -15.92 -15.47
N HIS A 103 12.13 -15.00 -15.88
CA HIS A 103 13.25 -14.55 -15.03
C HIS A 103 12.77 -13.94 -13.71
N THR A 104 11.77 -13.04 -13.78
CA THR A 104 11.20 -12.38 -12.59
C THR A 104 10.52 -13.39 -11.66
N LEU A 105 9.76 -14.35 -12.21
CA LEU A 105 9.11 -15.40 -11.44
C LEU A 105 10.12 -16.33 -10.75
N MET A 106 11.17 -16.74 -11.46
CA MET A 106 12.24 -17.55 -10.88
C MET A 106 12.93 -16.83 -9.73
N ALA A 107 13.26 -15.53 -9.90
CA ALA A 107 13.88 -14.75 -8.84
C ALA A 107 12.98 -14.62 -7.60
N ALA A 108 11.68 -14.37 -7.79
CA ALA A 108 10.71 -14.30 -6.70
C ALA A 108 10.58 -15.64 -5.97
N LEU A 109 10.53 -16.75 -6.70
CA LEU A 109 10.46 -18.11 -6.13
C LEU A 109 11.71 -18.44 -5.32
N CYS A 110 12.90 -18.18 -5.87
CA CYS A 110 14.16 -18.37 -5.16
C CYS A 110 14.26 -17.53 -3.88
N TYR A 111 13.77 -16.28 -3.91
CA TYR A 111 13.71 -15.44 -2.70
C TYR A 111 12.79 -16.04 -1.64
N ASN A 112 11.61 -16.52 -2.03
CA ASN A 112 10.67 -17.17 -1.12
C ASN A 112 11.28 -18.45 -0.51
N LEU A 113 11.94 -19.28 -1.31
CA LEU A 113 12.64 -20.47 -0.81
C LEU A 113 13.74 -20.09 0.19
N LYS A 114 14.58 -19.10 -0.14
CA LYS A 114 15.62 -18.57 0.77
C LYS A 114 15.03 -18.07 2.08
N LYS A 115 13.85 -17.45 2.04
CA LYS A 115 13.12 -16.99 3.23
C LYS A 115 12.59 -18.16 4.07
N HIS A 116 12.03 -19.19 3.45
CA HIS A 116 11.56 -20.39 4.14
C HIS A 116 12.69 -21.17 4.81
N LEU A 117 13.84 -21.31 4.15
CA LEU A 117 15.00 -22.00 4.74
C LEU A 117 15.56 -21.29 5.99
N LYS A 118 15.40 -19.97 6.08
CA LYS A 118 15.82 -19.17 7.24
C LYS A 118 14.73 -19.00 8.29
N PHE A 119 13.57 -19.63 8.09
CA PHE A 119 12.44 -19.47 9.00
C PHE A 119 12.67 -20.29 10.28
N ILE A 120 12.90 -19.60 11.39
CA ILE A 120 12.91 -20.22 12.71
C ILE A 120 11.48 -20.10 13.27
N PRO A 121 10.78 -21.23 13.51
CA PRO A 121 9.44 -21.17 14.09
C PRO A 121 9.51 -20.58 15.49
N ARG A 122 8.65 -19.60 15.79
CA ARG A 122 8.49 -19.13 17.17
C ARG A 122 7.78 -20.23 17.96
N LYS A 123 8.42 -20.72 19.03
CA LYS A 123 7.75 -21.56 20.03
C LYS A 123 6.66 -20.70 20.68
N VAL A 124 5.40 -21.06 20.49
CA VAL A 124 4.29 -20.42 21.19
C VAL A 124 4.46 -20.79 22.66
N GLN A 125 4.79 -19.80 23.51
CA GLN A 125 4.73 -20.00 24.95
C GLN A 125 3.26 -20.08 25.34
N THR A 126 2.74 -21.30 25.39
CA THR A 126 1.41 -21.56 25.92
C THR A 126 1.55 -21.59 27.44
N ALA A 127 0.97 -20.61 28.14
CA ALA A 127 0.84 -20.67 29.58
C ALA A 127 -0.22 -21.74 29.91
N SER A 128 0.20 -23.00 30.03
CA SER A 128 -0.67 -24.07 30.51
C SER A 128 -0.82 -23.91 32.02
N GLN A 129 -1.94 -23.36 32.46
CA GLN A 129 -2.32 -23.44 33.87
C GLN A 129 -2.81 -24.87 34.13
N VAL A 130 -2.08 -25.61 34.96
CA VAL A 130 -2.55 -26.89 35.49
C VAL A 130 -3.56 -26.57 36.58
N LEU A 131 -4.85 -26.82 36.32
CA LEU A 131 -5.88 -26.72 37.35
C LEU A 131 -5.64 -27.84 38.37
N THR A 132 -5.12 -27.50 39.54
CA THR A 132 -5.08 -28.44 40.67
C THR A 132 -6.50 -28.63 41.16
N LYS A 133 -7.02 -29.86 41.09
CA LYS A 133 -8.34 -30.22 41.64
C LYS A 133 -8.28 -30.04 43.16
N PRO A 134 -9.11 -29.19 43.79
CA PRO A 134 -9.18 -29.16 45.24
C PRO A 134 -9.77 -30.48 45.73
N ALA A 135 -9.05 -31.16 46.62
CA ALA A 135 -9.55 -32.29 47.37
C ALA A 135 -10.52 -31.75 48.43
N GLY A 136 -11.82 -31.96 48.22
CA GLY A 136 -12.85 -31.61 49.20
C GLY A 136 -13.90 -30.62 48.69
N GLU A 137 -15.01 -31.20 48.26
CA GLU A 137 -16.38 -30.79 48.64
C GLU A 137 -17.12 -29.66 47.88
N SER A 138 -18.35 -30.04 47.52
CA SER A 138 -19.54 -29.25 47.17
C SER A 138 -19.61 -28.49 45.83
N ARG A 139 -20.46 -29.05 44.96
CA ARG A 139 -21.06 -28.55 43.70
C ARG A 139 -21.01 -27.02 43.52
N SER A 140 -19.99 -26.50 42.87
CA SER A 140 -20.07 -25.21 42.18
C SER A 140 -20.61 -25.43 40.76
N ASN A 141 -21.60 -24.63 40.39
CA ASN A 141 -22.34 -24.78 39.14
C ASN A 141 -21.38 -24.65 37.95
N ALA A 142 -21.56 -25.50 36.91
CA ALA A 142 -20.72 -25.53 35.72
C ALA A 142 -20.56 -24.15 35.03
N ILE A 143 -21.48 -23.21 35.30
CA ILE A 143 -21.48 -21.84 34.80
C ILE A 143 -20.33 -21.00 35.44
N ASP A 144 -20.03 -21.18 36.72
CA ASP A 144 -18.94 -20.44 37.40
C ASP A 144 -17.56 -20.87 36.91
N LEU A 145 -17.40 -22.16 36.58
CA LEU A 145 -16.16 -22.71 36.04
C LEU A 145 -15.87 -22.19 34.63
N ILE A 146 -16.90 -21.95 33.82
CA ILE A 146 -16.76 -21.41 32.47
C ILE A 146 -16.38 -19.92 32.53
N LEU A 147 -16.97 -19.14 33.45
CA LEU A 147 -16.69 -17.71 33.62
C LEU A 147 -15.25 -17.42 34.06
N GLN A 148 -14.63 -18.29 34.86
CA GLN A 148 -13.21 -18.17 35.23
C GLN A 148 -12.26 -18.44 34.05
N VAL A 149 -12.61 -19.35 33.14
CA VAL A 149 -11.76 -19.71 31.98
C VAL A 149 -11.93 -18.73 30.82
N THR A 150 -13.12 -18.14 30.64
CA THR A 150 -13.38 -17.19 29.54
C THR A 150 -13.03 -15.73 29.86
N GLY A 151 -12.81 -15.38 31.13
CA GLY A 151 -12.50 -14.01 31.57
C GLY A 151 -11.08 -13.52 31.20
N ALA A 152 -10.15 -14.43 30.90
CA ALA A 152 -8.87 -14.07 30.31
C ALA A 152 -9.03 -13.92 28.80
N ALA A 153 -9.41 -12.71 28.37
CA ALA A 153 -9.56 -12.30 26.98
C ALA A 153 -8.53 -12.98 26.05
N MET A 154 -8.98 -14.01 25.33
CA MET A 154 -8.37 -14.46 24.09
C MET A 154 -8.43 -13.28 23.12
N ARG A 155 -7.43 -12.40 23.17
CA ARG A 155 -7.21 -11.41 22.13
C ARG A 155 -7.01 -12.21 20.84
N PRO A 156 -7.77 -11.96 19.77
CA PRO A 156 -7.52 -12.61 18.50
C PRO A 156 -6.10 -12.26 18.10
N TYR A 157 -5.24 -13.29 18.03
CA TYR A 157 -3.88 -13.19 17.50
C TYR A 157 -3.98 -12.75 16.05
N THR A 158 -4.03 -11.43 15.87
CA THR A 158 -3.94 -10.79 14.59
C THR A 158 -2.55 -11.11 14.05
N PHE A 159 -2.54 -11.71 12.86
CA PHE A 159 -1.40 -11.83 11.96
C PHE A 159 -0.77 -10.45 11.74
N HIS A 160 0.06 -10.02 12.68
CA HIS A 160 0.70 -8.72 12.64
C HIS A 160 2.20 -8.88 12.86
N PHE A 161 2.87 -9.64 11.98
CA PHE A 161 4.32 -9.76 12.06
C PHE A 161 5.00 -10.02 10.72
N LEU A 162 5.01 -8.99 9.88
CA LEU A 162 5.97 -8.79 8.78
C LEU A 162 6.45 -7.33 8.76
N LEU A 163 6.66 -6.71 9.94
CA LEU A 163 7.03 -5.28 10.03
C LEU A 163 8.14 -4.94 11.04
N GLU A 164 8.77 -5.92 11.67
CA GLU A 164 9.91 -5.68 12.55
C GLU A 164 11.05 -6.60 12.12
N ARG A 165 11.75 -6.14 11.08
CA ARG A 165 13.17 -6.29 10.79
C ARG A 165 13.50 -5.59 9.47
#